data_AF-A0A0M2H3J6-F1
#
_entry.id   AF-A0A0M2H3J6-F1
#
_cell.length_a   1.000
_cell.length_b   1.000
_cell.length_c   1.000
_cell.angle_alpha   90.00
_cell.angle_beta   90.00
_cell.angle_gamma   90.00
#
_symmetry.space_group_name_H-M   'P 1'
#
loop_
_entity.id
_entity.type
_entity.pdbx_description
1 polymer ?
#
loop_
_entity_poly.entity_id
_entity_poly.type
_entity_poly.pdbx_seq_one_letter_code
_entity_poly.pdbx_strand_id
1 'polypeptide(L)'
;MVAPRRTIGLMLFASLTLAATTGCASHSSSEYYDQLANEPPEEVAVEDYEPDDWEIPESDHGWMCSYSPTYNDDWHDDVLCINGNDSQRPYLLEGESFVTEAEIMAAAAEFEAQLNGGSVPAAALDDPAAPSNTGASVSYDVGWAQQYESVTELKDAAVSAGYYCQSWTQNNNVSLASGSGNCSDRDVFSTFANAADVQTQVNKTVKGSKGYAPVHLLIGPNWIINTHQPDLSELARVLGGAVLELSE
;
A
#
# COMPACT_ATOMS: atom_id res chain seq x y z
N MET A 1 6.64 57.19 -22.93
CA MET A 1 5.16 57.11 -22.85
C MET A 1 4.80 56.50 -21.52
N VAL A 2 3.90 57.16 -20.79
CA VAL A 2 3.69 57.03 -19.34
C VAL A 2 2.34 56.36 -19.06
N ALA A 3 2.37 55.22 -18.33
CA ALA A 3 1.36 54.61 -17.43
C ALA A 3 -0.08 54.31 -17.98
N PRO A 4 -0.91 53.41 -17.37
CA PRO A 4 -1.18 53.37 -15.93
C PRO A 4 -1.20 51.99 -15.24
N ARG A 5 -0.87 52.08 -13.94
CA ARG A 5 -1.07 51.10 -12.87
C ARG A 5 -2.56 50.79 -12.69
N ARG A 6 -2.89 49.51 -12.45
CA ARG A 6 -4.23 49.11 -12.00
C ARG A 6 -4.26 48.83 -10.50
N THR A 7 -5.36 49.26 -9.94
CA THR A 7 -5.65 49.59 -8.55
C THR A 7 -5.94 48.37 -7.69
N ILE A 8 -5.48 48.47 -6.44
CA ILE A 8 -5.72 47.58 -5.30
C ILE A 8 -7.22 47.59 -4.94
N GLY A 9 -7.84 46.41 -4.88
CA GLY A 9 -9.17 46.21 -4.31
C GLY A 9 -9.07 45.45 -2.99
N LEU A 10 -8.94 46.19 -1.88
CA LEU A 10 -8.99 45.66 -0.52
C LEU A 10 -10.47 45.51 -0.12
N MET A 11 -11.03 44.29 -0.17
CA MET A 11 -12.34 44.01 0.42
C MET A 11 -12.18 43.49 1.84
N LEU A 12 -12.44 44.39 2.79
CA LEU A 12 -12.78 44.09 4.18
C LEU A 12 -14.15 43.40 4.22
N PHE A 13 -14.20 42.14 4.64
CA PHE A 13 -15.42 41.53 5.16
C PHE A 13 -15.26 41.32 6.66
N ALA A 14 -15.86 42.23 7.42
CA ALA A 14 -16.17 42.06 8.83
C ALA A 14 -17.64 41.63 8.91
N SER A 15 -17.94 40.52 9.60
CA SER A 15 -19.25 40.06 10.11
C SER A 15 -19.13 38.54 10.37
N LEU A 16 -19.71 37.90 11.38
CA LEU A 16 -20.53 38.27 12.53
C LEU A 16 -20.60 37.00 13.42
N THR A 17 -20.61 37.20 14.72
CA THR A 17 -20.78 36.23 15.83
C THR A 17 -21.94 35.23 15.71
N LEU A 18 -21.78 34.00 16.23
CA LEU A 18 -22.68 33.44 17.26
C LEU A 18 -22.08 32.19 17.95
N ALA A 19 -22.16 32.17 19.28
CA ALA A 19 -21.77 31.08 20.15
C ALA A 19 -22.90 30.03 20.29
N ALA A 20 -22.54 28.75 20.34
CA ALA A 20 -23.35 27.70 20.96
C ALA A 20 -22.41 26.63 21.53
N THR A 21 -22.09 26.77 22.82
CA THR A 21 -21.41 25.74 23.62
C THR A 21 -22.42 24.65 23.96
N THR A 22 -22.44 23.57 23.18
CA THR A 22 -23.23 22.38 23.50
C THR A 22 -22.38 21.46 24.39
N GLY A 23 -22.87 21.19 25.59
CA GLY A 23 -22.17 20.42 26.61
C GLY A 23 -21.93 18.97 26.18
N CYS A 24 -20.71 18.48 26.41
CA CYS A 24 -20.40 17.06 26.36
C CYS A 24 -20.95 16.43 27.65
N ALA A 25 -22.05 15.67 27.53
CA ALA A 25 -22.47 14.74 28.56
C ALA A 25 -21.55 13.51 28.49
N SER A 26 -20.70 13.35 29.49
CA SER A 26 -19.87 12.17 29.69
C SER A 26 -20.76 10.96 30.01
N HIS A 27 -21.09 10.15 29.01
CA HIS A 27 -21.71 8.84 29.23
C HIS A 27 -20.60 7.83 29.56
N SER A 28 -20.52 7.47 30.84
CA SER A 28 -19.70 6.37 31.34
C SER A 28 -20.31 5.04 30.89
N SER A 29 -19.83 4.48 29.78
CA SER A 29 -20.17 3.12 29.32
C SER A 29 -19.38 2.08 30.12
N SER A 30 -19.70 1.92 31.41
CA SER A 30 -19.00 0.99 32.32
C SER A 30 -19.85 -0.20 32.78
N GLU A 31 -21.12 -0.31 32.37
CA GLU A 31 -22.03 -1.34 32.92
C GLU A 31 -22.25 -2.57 32.01
N TYR A 32 -21.56 -2.70 30.88
CA TYR A 32 -21.88 -3.79 29.93
C TYR A 32 -21.09 -5.11 30.14
N TYR A 33 -20.01 -5.12 30.93
CA TYR A 33 -19.18 -6.33 31.06
C TYR A 33 -19.50 -7.22 32.28
N ASP A 34 -20.47 -6.88 33.13
CA ASP A 34 -20.74 -7.64 34.36
C ASP A 34 -21.84 -8.71 34.21
N GLN A 35 -22.42 -8.88 33.01
CA GLN A 35 -23.55 -9.80 32.80
C GLN A 35 -23.23 -11.06 31.98
N LEU A 36 -21.98 -11.26 31.55
CA LEU A 36 -21.57 -12.45 30.77
C LEU A 36 -20.91 -13.56 31.58
N ALA A 37 -20.86 -13.45 32.91
CA ALA A 37 -20.08 -14.38 33.75
C ALA A 37 -20.85 -15.59 34.32
N ASN A 38 -22.13 -15.83 33.97
CA ASN A 38 -22.94 -16.84 34.67
C ASN A 38 -23.73 -17.84 33.80
N GLU A 39 -23.49 -17.92 32.49
CA GLU A 39 -24.03 -19.05 31.71
C GLU A 39 -22.99 -20.19 31.63
N PRO A 40 -23.32 -21.40 32.14
CA PRO A 40 -22.48 -22.56 31.90
C PRO A 40 -22.43 -22.81 30.38
N PRO A 41 -21.24 -23.03 29.79
CA PRO A 41 -21.13 -23.25 28.36
C PRO A 41 -21.98 -24.47 27.99
N GLU A 42 -22.98 -24.23 27.13
CA GLU A 42 -23.74 -25.30 26.51
C GLU A 42 -22.74 -26.13 25.69
N GLU A 43 -22.61 -27.42 26.00
CA GLU A 43 -21.79 -28.34 25.21
C GLU A 43 -22.42 -28.46 23.82
N VAL A 44 -22.01 -27.57 22.91
CA VAL A 44 -22.34 -27.69 21.50
C VAL A 44 -21.65 -28.95 21.02
N ALA A 45 -22.44 -29.98 20.73
CA ALA A 45 -21.96 -31.16 20.02
C ALA A 45 -21.33 -30.66 18.72
N VAL A 46 -20.00 -30.73 18.66
CA VAL A 46 -19.25 -30.45 17.44
C VAL A 46 -19.64 -31.56 16.47
N GLU A 47 -20.63 -31.26 15.63
CA GLU A 47 -20.98 -32.10 14.49
C GLU A 47 -19.71 -32.20 13.65
N ASP A 48 -19.24 -33.42 13.40
CA ASP A 48 -18.05 -33.72 12.60
C ASP A 48 -18.24 -33.08 11.21
N TYR A 49 -17.76 -31.85 11.07
CA TYR A 49 -17.69 -31.15 9.80
C TYR A 49 -16.59 -31.84 9.01
N GLU A 50 -16.96 -32.83 8.21
CA GLU A 50 -16.13 -33.26 7.09
C GLU A 50 -16.11 -32.09 6.11
N PRO A 51 -15.01 -31.33 6.01
CA PRO A 51 -14.95 -30.27 5.01
C PRO A 51 -15.16 -30.92 3.64
N ASP A 52 -16.19 -30.47 2.93
CA ASP A 52 -16.39 -30.84 1.53
C ASP A 52 -15.05 -30.67 0.80
N ASP A 53 -14.72 -31.60 -0.09
CA ASP A 53 -13.47 -31.63 -0.85
C ASP A 53 -13.52 -30.55 -1.96
N TRP A 54 -13.69 -29.28 -1.56
CA TRP A 54 -13.59 -28.16 -2.48
C TRP A 54 -12.16 -28.15 -3.00
N GLU A 55 -12.02 -28.58 -4.25
CA GLU A 55 -10.82 -28.49 -5.06
C GLU A 55 -10.18 -27.13 -4.82
N ILE A 56 -9.19 -27.09 -3.91
CA ILE A 56 -8.35 -25.92 -3.71
C ILE A 56 -7.71 -25.74 -5.07
N PRO A 57 -8.03 -24.67 -5.82
CA PRO A 57 -7.48 -24.51 -7.15
C PRO A 57 -5.97 -24.59 -6.99
N GLU A 58 -5.33 -25.56 -7.66
CA GLU A 58 -3.89 -25.73 -7.64
C GLU A 58 -3.30 -24.38 -7.98
N SER A 59 -2.80 -23.72 -6.94
CA SER A 59 -2.45 -22.34 -7.06
C SER A 59 -1.10 -22.34 -7.73
N ASP A 60 -1.10 -22.16 -9.05
CA ASP A 60 0.08 -21.95 -9.88
C ASP A 60 0.66 -20.55 -9.57
N HIS A 61 0.86 -20.30 -8.28
CA HIS A 61 1.48 -19.11 -7.75
C HIS A 61 2.96 -19.27 -8.03
N GLY A 62 3.54 -18.27 -8.71
CA GLY A 62 4.99 -18.19 -8.84
C GLY A 62 5.68 -18.30 -7.48
N TRP A 63 6.99 -18.54 -7.52
CA TRP A 63 7.83 -18.48 -6.34
C TRP A 63 7.63 -17.17 -5.60
N MET A 64 7.53 -17.26 -4.27
CA MET A 64 7.46 -16.14 -3.36
C MET A 64 8.47 -16.36 -2.23
N CYS A 65 9.33 -15.39 -2.00
CA CYS A 65 10.36 -15.42 -0.97
C CYS A 65 9.98 -14.57 0.24
N SER A 66 10.16 -15.13 1.44
CA SER A 66 9.88 -14.45 2.71
C SER A 66 11.05 -14.62 3.67
N TYR A 67 11.24 -13.63 4.54
CA TYR A 67 12.20 -13.74 5.64
C TYR A 67 11.71 -14.81 6.63
N SER A 68 12.53 -15.82 6.84
CA SER A 68 12.26 -16.99 7.67
C SER A 68 13.56 -17.45 8.35
N PRO A 69 13.93 -16.82 9.47
CA PRO A 69 15.20 -17.12 10.14
C PRO A 69 15.35 -18.58 10.51
N THR A 70 16.50 -19.16 10.21
CA THR A 70 16.88 -20.51 10.63
C THR A 70 17.42 -20.53 12.07
N TYR A 71 17.78 -19.35 12.60
CA TYR A 71 18.39 -19.16 13.92
C TYR A 71 19.69 -19.94 14.11
N ASN A 72 20.39 -20.24 13.03
CA ASN A 72 21.79 -20.65 13.07
C ASN A 72 22.69 -19.39 13.15
N ASP A 73 24.02 -19.57 13.19
CA ASP A 73 24.98 -18.45 13.15
C ASP A 73 25.26 -17.98 11.70
N ASP A 74 24.37 -18.31 10.75
CA ASP A 74 24.54 -18.13 9.31
C ASP A 74 23.28 -17.50 8.68
N TRP A 75 23.19 -16.16 8.75
CA TRP A 75 22.04 -15.41 8.25
C TRP A 75 21.82 -15.56 6.74
N HIS A 76 22.75 -16.12 5.98
CA HIS A 76 22.66 -16.16 4.52
C HIS A 76 21.56 -17.11 4.01
N ASP A 77 21.03 -17.98 4.87
CA ASP A 77 19.93 -18.93 4.57
C ASP A 77 18.59 -18.58 5.27
N ASP A 78 18.49 -17.38 5.83
CA ASP A 78 17.30 -16.87 6.54
C ASP A 78 16.14 -16.48 5.62
N VAL A 79 16.19 -16.84 4.33
CA VAL A 79 15.11 -16.63 3.36
C VAL A 79 14.54 -17.97 2.92
N LEU A 80 13.21 -18.06 2.90
CA LEU A 80 12.47 -19.22 2.40
C LEU A 80 11.61 -18.80 1.21
N CYS A 81 11.85 -19.43 0.07
CA CYS A 81 11.08 -19.27 -1.16
C CYS A 81 10.17 -20.47 -1.38
N ILE A 82 8.89 -20.27 -1.70
CA ILE A 82 7.87 -21.32 -1.87
C ILE A 82 7.01 -21.02 -3.11
N ASN A 83 6.63 -22.03 -3.89
CA ASN A 83 5.71 -21.89 -5.05
C ASN A 83 4.43 -22.77 -4.92
N GLY A 84 4.10 -23.16 -3.69
CA GLY A 84 2.99 -24.07 -3.37
C GLY A 84 3.39 -25.55 -3.36
N ASN A 85 4.28 -25.98 -4.26
CA ASN A 85 4.68 -27.39 -4.39
C ASN A 85 6.11 -27.66 -3.90
N ASP A 86 6.99 -26.68 -4.05
CA ASP A 86 8.41 -26.75 -3.73
C ASP A 86 8.80 -25.63 -2.76
N SER A 87 9.89 -25.86 -2.04
CA SER A 87 10.51 -24.87 -1.15
C SER A 87 12.02 -24.84 -1.32
N GLN A 88 12.62 -23.64 -1.33
CA GLN A 88 14.06 -23.44 -1.42
C GLN A 88 14.54 -22.41 -0.39
N ARG A 89 15.70 -22.67 0.22
CA ARG A 89 16.44 -21.71 1.05
C ARG A 89 17.74 -21.35 0.31
N PRO A 90 17.75 -20.29 -0.50
CA PRO A 90 18.96 -19.88 -1.19
C PRO A 90 19.99 -19.35 -0.18
N TYR A 91 21.26 -19.57 -0.47
CA TYR A 91 22.35 -18.91 0.24
C TYR A 91 22.64 -17.58 -0.46
N LEU A 92 22.25 -16.48 0.16
CA LEU A 92 22.30 -15.14 -0.46
C LEU A 92 23.49 -14.35 0.10
N LEU A 93 24.17 -13.54 -0.73
CA LEU A 93 25.22 -12.62 -0.31
C LEU A 93 26.46 -13.29 0.34
N GLU A 94 26.91 -14.45 -0.16
CA GLU A 94 28.02 -15.27 0.38
C GLU A 94 29.32 -14.53 0.78
N GLY A 95 29.60 -13.36 0.22
CA GLY A 95 30.81 -12.58 0.50
C GLY A 95 30.69 -11.61 1.69
N GLU A 96 29.49 -11.39 2.21
CA GLU A 96 29.23 -10.34 3.19
C GLU A 96 29.34 -10.85 4.63
N SER A 97 30.23 -10.24 5.41
CA SER A 97 30.45 -10.62 6.81
C SER A 97 29.36 -10.14 7.78
N PHE A 98 28.41 -9.35 7.29
CA PHE A 98 27.23 -8.89 8.02
C PHE A 98 26.17 -8.51 6.99
N VAL A 99 24.97 -9.06 7.14
CA VAL A 99 23.84 -8.80 6.25
C VAL A 99 22.65 -8.34 7.09
N THR A 100 22.05 -7.21 6.72
CA THR A 100 20.79 -6.76 7.31
C THR A 100 19.59 -7.46 6.68
N GLU A 101 18.47 -7.52 7.41
CA GLU A 101 17.20 -8.06 6.88
C GLU A 101 16.79 -7.39 5.54
N ALA A 102 17.03 -6.09 5.41
CA ALA A 102 16.73 -5.37 4.17
C ALA A 102 17.61 -5.81 2.99
N GLU A 103 18.91 -6.03 3.23
CA GLU A 103 19.85 -6.48 2.21
C GLU A 103 19.55 -7.91 1.74
N ILE A 104 19.27 -8.83 2.68
CA ILE A 104 18.93 -10.20 2.30
C ILE A 104 17.59 -10.30 1.58
N MET A 105 16.59 -9.50 1.97
CA MET A 105 15.30 -9.47 1.28
C MET A 105 15.38 -8.82 -0.10
N ALA A 106 16.29 -7.86 -0.31
CA ALA A 106 16.57 -7.34 -1.64
C ALA A 106 17.17 -8.42 -2.55
N ALA A 107 18.16 -9.18 -2.06
CA ALA A 107 18.72 -10.32 -2.79
C ALA A 107 17.69 -11.45 -3.02
N ALA A 108 16.79 -11.67 -2.06
CA ALA A 108 15.70 -12.63 -2.18
C ALA A 108 14.73 -12.28 -3.31
N ALA A 109 14.40 -11.00 -3.48
CA ALA A 109 13.53 -10.56 -4.56
C ALA A 109 14.14 -10.82 -5.95
N GLU A 110 15.47 -10.67 -6.09
CA GLU A 110 16.16 -11.03 -7.34
C GLU A 110 16.13 -12.54 -7.60
N PHE A 111 16.34 -13.34 -6.55
CA PHE A 111 16.27 -14.80 -6.65
C PHE A 111 14.84 -15.28 -6.99
N GLU A 112 13.83 -14.68 -6.38
CA GLU A 112 12.41 -14.89 -6.71
C GLU A 112 12.14 -14.61 -8.18
N ALA A 113 12.62 -13.47 -8.69
CA ALA A 113 12.46 -13.09 -10.08
C ALA A 113 13.09 -14.12 -11.03
N GLN A 114 14.29 -14.64 -10.70
CA GLN A 114 14.95 -15.70 -11.48
C GLN A 114 14.11 -16.98 -11.52
N LEU A 115 13.58 -17.40 -10.37
CA LEU A 115 12.73 -18.60 -10.26
C LEU A 115 11.41 -18.46 -11.04
N ASN A 116 10.88 -17.24 -11.14
CA ASN A 116 9.67 -16.92 -11.91
C ASN A 116 9.92 -16.67 -13.41
N GLY A 117 11.09 -17.06 -13.91
CA GLY A 117 11.43 -16.95 -15.34
C GLY A 117 11.99 -15.58 -15.74
N GLY A 118 12.34 -14.73 -14.78
CA GLY A 118 13.03 -13.47 -15.00
C GLY A 118 14.48 -13.70 -15.40
N SER A 119 14.78 -13.50 -16.69
CA SER A 119 16.16 -13.36 -17.16
C SER A 119 16.72 -12.00 -16.74
N VAL A 120 17.18 -11.86 -15.51
CA VAL A 120 18.02 -10.72 -15.13
C VAL A 120 19.43 -10.93 -15.73
N PRO A 121 19.95 -9.99 -16.53
CA PRO A 121 21.30 -10.08 -17.06
C PRO A 121 22.32 -9.93 -15.92
N ALA A 122 23.22 -10.90 -15.80
CA ALA A 122 24.23 -11.06 -14.75
C ALA A 122 25.34 -9.99 -14.71
N ALA A 123 25.05 -8.72 -15.02
CA ALA A 123 26.06 -7.69 -15.27
C ALA A 123 26.01 -6.46 -14.34
N ALA A 124 25.30 -6.50 -13.21
CA ALA A 124 25.11 -5.32 -12.34
C ALA A 124 25.90 -5.31 -11.02
N LEU A 125 26.92 -6.17 -10.82
CA LEU A 125 27.67 -6.26 -9.55
C LEU A 125 29.13 -5.74 -9.59
N ASP A 126 29.50 -4.89 -10.55
CA ASP A 126 30.81 -4.22 -10.52
C ASP A 126 30.65 -2.68 -10.54
N ASP A 127 30.29 -2.07 -9.40
CA ASP A 127 30.79 -0.72 -9.08
C ASP A 127 30.68 -0.38 -7.58
N PRO A 128 31.80 -0.26 -6.83
CA PRO A 128 31.79 0.30 -5.51
C PRO A 128 31.98 1.82 -5.56
N ALA A 129 31.06 2.53 -4.91
CA ALA A 129 31.08 3.95 -4.51
C ALA A 129 30.31 4.95 -5.39
N ALA A 130 29.10 5.30 -4.94
CA ALA A 130 28.57 6.66 -5.08
C ALA A 130 27.62 7.01 -3.91
N PRO A 131 27.56 8.29 -3.48
CA PRO A 131 27.06 8.68 -2.18
C PRO A 131 25.53 8.86 -2.10
N SER A 132 25.05 8.84 -0.86
CA SER A 132 23.69 9.09 -0.42
C SER A 132 23.07 10.42 -0.91
N ASN A 133 21.74 10.36 -1.08
CA ASN A 133 20.75 11.43 -1.31
C ASN A 133 20.65 12.04 -2.70
N THR A 134 19.54 11.78 -3.42
CA THR A 134 18.49 12.77 -3.76
C THR A 134 17.39 12.12 -4.63
N GLY A 135 16.16 12.08 -4.12
CA GLY A 135 14.94 11.81 -4.88
C GLY A 135 14.56 10.33 -4.94
N ALA A 136 13.58 9.92 -4.13
CA ALA A 136 12.89 8.65 -4.29
C ALA A 136 12.15 8.65 -5.64
N SER A 137 12.85 8.29 -6.71
CA SER A 137 12.23 7.78 -7.91
C SER A 137 11.88 6.33 -7.60
N VAL A 138 10.60 6.07 -7.36
CA VAL A 138 10.08 4.71 -7.29
C VAL A 138 10.24 4.11 -8.68
N SER A 139 11.23 3.23 -8.86
CA SER A 139 11.41 2.47 -10.10
C SER A 139 10.43 1.30 -10.08
N TYR A 140 9.37 1.39 -10.88
CA TYR A 140 8.41 0.30 -11.10
C TYR A 140 9.00 -0.71 -12.09
N ASP A 141 10.03 -1.46 -11.67
CA ASP A 141 10.63 -2.54 -12.48
C ASP A 141 9.92 -3.87 -12.24
N VAL A 142 8.60 -3.83 -12.41
CA VAL A 142 7.73 -5.00 -12.41
C VAL A 142 7.03 -5.03 -13.76
N GLY A 143 7.42 -5.96 -14.63
CA GLY A 143 6.92 -6.13 -16.00
C GLY A 143 5.41 -6.43 -16.13
N TRP A 144 4.66 -6.28 -15.04
CA TRP A 144 3.22 -6.49 -14.91
C TRP A 144 2.50 -5.30 -14.27
N ALA A 145 3.18 -4.16 -14.06
CA ALA A 145 2.57 -2.96 -13.49
C ALA A 145 1.42 -2.46 -14.37
N GLN A 146 0.19 -2.64 -13.89
CA GLN A 146 -1.00 -2.37 -14.70
C GLN A 146 -1.23 -0.87 -14.81
N GLN A 147 -1.58 -0.42 -16.01
CA GLN A 147 -2.10 0.92 -16.26
C GLN A 147 -3.60 0.84 -16.49
N TYR A 148 -4.32 1.86 -16.05
CA TYR A 148 -5.77 1.94 -16.22
C TYR A 148 -6.12 3.17 -17.06
N GLU A 149 -7.02 3.01 -18.03
CA GLU A 149 -7.45 4.10 -18.90
C GLU A 149 -8.42 5.05 -18.18
N SER A 150 -9.10 4.55 -17.14
CA SER A 150 -10.05 5.34 -16.35
C SER A 150 -10.00 5.01 -14.87
N VAL A 151 -10.43 5.95 -14.03
CA VAL A 151 -10.53 5.72 -12.58
C VAL A 151 -11.59 4.66 -12.22
N THR A 152 -12.62 4.48 -13.05
CA THR A 152 -13.61 3.42 -12.87
C THR A 152 -12.99 2.04 -13.05
N GLU A 153 -12.13 1.88 -14.08
CA GLU A 153 -11.42 0.63 -14.34
C GLU A 153 -10.44 0.29 -13.21
N LEU A 154 -9.68 1.27 -12.73
CA LEU A 154 -8.84 1.10 -11.53
C LEU A 154 -9.66 0.65 -10.32
N LYS A 155 -10.81 1.29 -10.08
CA LYS A 155 -11.72 0.90 -8.98
C LYS A 155 -12.26 -0.52 -9.19
N ASP A 156 -12.63 -0.90 -10.41
CA ASP A 156 -13.15 -2.24 -10.71
C ASP A 156 -12.08 -3.30 -10.47
N ALA A 157 -10.84 -3.04 -10.89
CA ALA A 157 -9.71 -3.92 -10.63
C ALA A 157 -9.44 -4.06 -9.11
N ALA A 158 -9.45 -2.95 -8.37
CA ALA A 158 -9.27 -2.99 -6.92
C ALA A 158 -10.39 -3.80 -6.23
N VAL A 159 -11.65 -3.59 -6.60
CA VAL A 159 -12.78 -4.35 -6.03
C VAL A 159 -12.68 -5.84 -6.39
N SER A 160 -12.28 -6.15 -7.62
CA SER A 160 -12.03 -7.54 -8.06
C SER A 160 -10.88 -8.17 -7.29
N ALA A 161 -9.92 -7.38 -6.80
CA ALA A 161 -8.82 -7.81 -5.93
C ALA A 161 -9.21 -7.88 -4.43
N GLY A 162 -10.50 -7.74 -4.11
CA GLY A 162 -11.00 -7.82 -2.74
C GLY A 162 -11.12 -6.48 -2.01
N TYR A 163 -10.81 -5.35 -2.66
CA TYR A 163 -10.96 -4.04 -2.04
C TYR A 163 -12.43 -3.69 -1.80
N TYR A 164 -12.75 -3.21 -0.61
CA TYR A 164 -14.12 -2.86 -0.25
C TYR A 164 -14.51 -1.45 -0.72
N CYS A 165 -15.46 -1.36 -1.66
CA CYS A 165 -15.96 -0.09 -2.21
C CYS A 165 -17.49 -0.11 -2.41
N GLN A 166 -18.25 0.15 -1.35
CA GLN A 166 -19.72 0.15 -1.43
C GLN A 166 -20.32 1.44 -1.99
N SER A 167 -19.65 2.58 -1.81
CA SER A 167 -20.20 3.91 -2.08
C SER A 167 -19.33 4.67 -3.06
N TRP A 168 -19.25 4.18 -4.31
CA TRP A 168 -18.47 4.83 -5.36
C TRP A 168 -19.08 6.17 -5.79
N THR A 169 -18.29 7.24 -5.75
CA THR A 169 -18.63 8.54 -6.35
C THR A 169 -17.43 9.11 -7.09
N GLN A 170 -17.53 9.22 -8.42
CA GLN A 170 -16.55 9.94 -9.21
C GLN A 170 -16.79 11.45 -9.12
N ASN A 171 -15.77 12.22 -8.72
CA ASN A 171 -15.89 13.65 -8.47
C ASN A 171 -14.77 14.49 -9.10
N ASN A 172 -13.68 13.86 -9.56
CA ASN A 172 -12.53 14.52 -10.20
C ASN A 172 -11.93 15.67 -9.36
N ASN A 173 -11.93 15.54 -8.03
CA ASN A 173 -11.41 16.55 -7.11
C ASN A 173 -9.86 16.56 -7.00
N VAL A 174 -9.16 15.58 -7.58
CA VAL A 174 -7.68 15.53 -7.59
C VAL A 174 -7.15 16.30 -8.79
N SER A 175 -6.47 17.42 -8.52
CA SER A 175 -6.16 18.47 -9.53
C SER A 175 -5.33 18.01 -10.73
N LEU A 176 -4.43 17.05 -10.52
CA LEU A 176 -3.51 16.54 -11.54
C LEU A 176 -4.01 15.24 -12.18
N ALA A 177 -5.10 14.67 -11.66
CA ALA A 177 -5.63 13.40 -12.14
C ALA A 177 -6.42 13.60 -13.43
N SER A 178 -6.27 12.66 -14.36
CA SER A 178 -7.15 12.51 -15.52
C SER A 178 -8.56 12.06 -15.10
N GLY A 179 -8.67 11.35 -13.99
CA GLY A 179 -9.93 11.05 -13.31
C GLY A 179 -9.72 10.73 -11.84
N SER A 180 -10.66 11.11 -10.97
CA SER A 180 -10.63 10.71 -9.57
C SER A 180 -12.01 10.44 -8.99
N GLY A 181 -12.07 9.57 -7.99
CA GLY A 181 -13.30 9.26 -7.28
C GLY A 181 -13.03 8.68 -5.90
N ASN A 182 -14.10 8.46 -5.17
CA ASN A 182 -14.08 8.08 -3.77
C ASN A 182 -14.90 6.81 -3.56
N CYS A 183 -14.35 5.87 -2.80
CA CYS A 183 -15.10 4.71 -2.28
C CYS A 183 -15.67 4.99 -0.88
N SER A 184 -15.07 5.95 -0.17
CA SER A 184 -15.48 6.46 1.14
C SER A 184 -15.01 7.91 1.28
N ASP A 185 -15.30 8.55 2.42
CA ASP A 185 -14.77 9.89 2.73
C ASP A 185 -13.24 9.92 2.91
N ARG A 186 -12.60 8.74 3.03
CA ARG A 186 -11.15 8.61 3.28
C ARG A 186 -10.40 7.95 2.13
N ASP A 187 -11.09 7.22 1.27
CA ASP A 187 -10.46 6.46 0.18
C ASP A 187 -10.62 7.20 -1.15
N VAL A 188 -9.50 7.60 -1.75
CA VAL A 188 -9.43 8.34 -3.00
C VAL A 188 -8.66 7.55 -4.04
N PHE A 189 -9.32 7.31 -5.17
CA PHE A 189 -8.77 6.65 -6.35
C PHE A 189 -8.47 7.71 -7.40
N SER A 190 -7.30 7.65 -8.05
CA SER A 190 -6.90 8.62 -9.06
C SER A 190 -6.10 7.97 -10.18
N THR A 191 -6.39 8.32 -11.43
CA THR A 191 -5.57 7.99 -12.60
C THR A 191 -4.97 9.26 -13.21
N PHE A 192 -3.82 9.13 -13.86
CA PHE A 192 -3.01 10.22 -14.38
C PHE A 192 -2.61 9.94 -15.82
N ALA A 193 -2.36 11.00 -16.59
CA ALA A 193 -1.96 10.86 -17.98
C ALA A 193 -0.51 10.33 -18.13
N ASN A 194 0.33 10.51 -17.11
CA ASN A 194 1.73 10.12 -17.12
C ASN A 194 2.29 9.96 -15.70
N ALA A 195 3.43 9.26 -15.59
CA ALA A 195 4.09 8.99 -14.32
C ALA A 195 4.65 10.24 -13.61
N ALA A 196 4.95 11.33 -14.34
CA ALA A 196 5.43 12.56 -13.72
C ALA A 196 4.34 13.24 -12.87
N ASP A 197 3.09 13.17 -13.32
CA ASP A 197 1.93 13.65 -12.56
C ASP A 197 1.66 12.78 -11.34
N VAL A 198 1.83 11.45 -11.44
CA VAL A 198 1.79 10.53 -10.28
C VAL A 198 2.80 10.99 -9.23
N GLN A 199 4.07 11.14 -9.60
CA GLN A 199 5.12 11.53 -8.64
C GLN A 199 4.86 12.91 -8.03
N THR A 200 4.34 13.86 -8.83
CA THR A 200 3.98 15.19 -8.34
C THR A 200 2.85 15.10 -7.31
N GLN A 201 1.84 14.26 -7.55
CA GLN A 201 0.75 14.06 -6.61
C GLN A 201 1.21 13.32 -5.34
N VAL A 202 2.04 12.28 -5.45
CA VAL A 202 2.65 11.60 -4.29
C VAL A 202 3.40 12.61 -3.42
N ASN A 203 4.29 13.40 -4.01
CA ASN A 203 5.05 14.42 -3.30
C ASN A 203 4.16 15.46 -2.61
N LYS A 204 3.03 15.83 -3.23
CA LYS A 204 2.05 16.76 -2.65
C LYS A 204 1.34 16.12 -1.44
N THR A 205 0.92 14.87 -1.56
CA THR A 205 0.27 14.12 -0.48
C THR A 205 1.22 13.95 0.71
N VAL A 206 2.46 13.47 0.48
CA VAL A 206 3.48 13.28 1.53
C VAL A 206 3.81 14.59 2.25
N LYS A 207 3.89 15.72 1.53
CA LYS A 207 4.12 17.03 2.16
C LYS A 207 2.92 17.50 2.97
N GLY A 208 1.71 17.21 2.51
CA GLY A 208 0.46 17.59 3.17
C GLY A 208 0.11 16.73 4.38
N SER A 209 0.59 15.49 4.44
CA SER A 209 0.30 14.54 5.53
C SER A 209 1.19 14.71 6.76
N LYS A 210 2.24 15.53 6.72
CA LYS A 210 3.12 15.75 7.89
C LYS A 210 2.32 16.29 9.08
N GLY A 211 2.17 15.46 10.12
CA GLY A 211 1.44 15.79 11.36
C GLY A 211 -0.08 15.53 11.31
N TYR A 212 -0.54 14.76 10.33
CA TYR A 212 -1.92 14.27 10.24
C TYR A 212 -1.93 12.74 10.29
N ALA A 213 -3.12 12.16 10.47
CA ALA A 213 -3.36 10.72 10.56
C ALA A 213 -2.59 9.91 9.48
N PRO A 214 -2.20 8.65 9.78
CA PRO A 214 -1.44 7.80 8.87
C PRO A 214 -2.13 7.68 7.51
N VAL A 215 -1.33 7.85 6.47
CA VAL A 215 -1.75 7.78 5.07
C VAL A 215 -1.06 6.60 4.43
N HIS A 216 -1.84 5.65 3.90
CA HIS A 216 -1.34 4.54 3.12
C HIS A 216 -1.58 4.85 1.64
N LEU A 217 -0.51 4.89 0.86
CA LEU A 217 -0.57 5.11 -0.58
C LEU A 217 -0.19 3.84 -1.30
N LEU A 218 -1.07 3.34 -2.17
CA LEU A 218 -0.71 2.35 -3.17
C LEU A 218 -0.53 3.06 -4.51
N ILE A 219 0.65 2.94 -5.09
CA ILE A 219 1.09 3.75 -6.23
C ILE A 219 1.43 2.83 -7.40
N GLY A 220 0.83 3.06 -8.56
CA GLY A 220 1.19 2.37 -9.80
C GLY A 220 1.69 3.32 -10.89
N PRO A 221 1.90 2.84 -12.13
CA PRO A 221 2.54 3.61 -13.19
C PRO A 221 1.78 4.88 -13.60
N ASN A 222 0.45 4.84 -13.54
CA ASN A 222 -0.41 5.97 -13.89
C ASN A 222 -1.56 6.17 -12.90
N TRP A 223 -1.45 5.66 -11.67
CA TRP A 223 -2.54 5.69 -10.71
C TRP A 223 -2.07 5.75 -9.25
N ILE A 224 -2.96 6.22 -8.37
CA ILE A 224 -2.76 6.26 -6.92
C ILE A 224 -4.08 5.84 -6.24
N ILE A 225 -3.99 4.96 -5.26
CA ILE A 225 -5.04 4.69 -4.28
C ILE A 225 -4.54 5.23 -2.94
N ASN A 226 -5.20 6.28 -2.44
CA ASN A 226 -4.99 6.78 -1.09
C ASN A 226 -6.08 6.20 -0.20
N THR A 227 -5.70 5.44 0.82
CA THR A 227 -6.65 4.74 1.68
C THR A 227 -6.20 4.75 3.13
N HIS A 228 -7.17 4.54 4.01
CA HIS A 228 -6.95 4.29 5.43
C HIS A 228 -6.97 2.80 5.79
N GLN A 229 -7.23 1.91 4.83
CA GLN A 229 -7.16 0.47 5.08
C GLN A 229 -5.71 0.07 5.33
N PRO A 230 -5.42 -0.64 6.44
CA PRO A 230 -4.11 -1.25 6.65
C PRO A 230 -3.91 -2.42 5.68
N ASP A 231 -2.67 -2.83 5.49
CA ASP A 231 -2.27 -3.99 4.69
C ASP A 231 -2.71 -3.93 3.22
N LEU A 232 -1.98 -3.14 2.44
CA LEU A 232 -2.18 -3.01 1.00
C LEU A 232 -1.34 -4.02 0.19
N SER A 233 -0.66 -4.96 0.85
CA SER A 233 0.34 -5.83 0.24
C SER A 233 -0.28 -6.70 -0.87
N GLU A 234 -1.41 -7.32 -0.57
CA GLU A 234 -2.13 -8.16 -1.53
C GLU A 234 -2.70 -7.32 -2.68
N LEU A 235 -3.26 -6.15 -2.38
CA LEU A 235 -3.76 -5.23 -3.41
C LEU A 235 -2.63 -4.73 -4.33
N ALA A 236 -1.45 -4.44 -3.75
CA ALA A 236 -0.27 -4.06 -4.50
C ALA A 236 0.20 -5.17 -5.43
N ARG A 237 0.19 -6.41 -4.92
CA ARG A 237 0.53 -7.62 -5.65
C ARG A 237 -0.43 -7.91 -6.81
N VAL A 238 -1.72 -7.62 -6.68
CA VAL A 238 -2.68 -7.85 -7.76
C VAL A 238 -2.67 -6.72 -8.79
N LEU A 239 -2.58 -5.45 -8.34
CA LEU A 239 -2.68 -4.29 -9.23
C LEU A 239 -1.35 -3.86 -9.86
N GLY A 240 -0.21 -4.30 -9.33
CA GLY A 240 1.11 -3.93 -9.84
C GLY A 240 1.56 -2.56 -9.41
N GLY A 241 1.40 -2.30 -8.10
CA GLY A 241 1.83 -1.06 -7.46
C GLY A 241 2.83 -1.29 -6.34
N ALA A 242 3.34 -0.18 -5.80
CA ALA A 242 4.18 -0.13 -4.61
C ALA A 242 3.42 0.52 -3.45
N VAL A 243 3.54 -0.07 -2.26
CA VAL A 243 2.99 0.50 -1.02
C VAL A 243 3.96 1.52 -0.46
N LEU A 244 3.44 2.71 -0.15
CA LEU A 244 4.14 3.75 0.59
C LEU A 244 3.34 4.03 1.87
N GLU A 245 3.88 3.59 2.99
CA GLU A 245 3.35 3.87 4.31
C GLU A 245 4.01 5.11 4.90
N LEU A 246 3.20 6.08 5.34
CA LEU A 246 3.68 7.27 6.02
C LEU A 246 3.33 7.15 7.51
N SER A 247 4.30 6.72 8.32
CA SER A 247 4.22 6.80 9.78
C SER A 247 4.49 8.23 10.25
N GLU A 248 3.86 8.62 11.38
CA GLU A 248 4.06 9.93 12.03
C GLU A 248 5.51 10.19 12.47
#